data_AF-A0A399HZM3-F1
#
_entry.id   AF-A0A399HZM3-F1
#
_cell.length_a   1.000
_cell.length_b   1.000
_cell.length_c   1.000
_cell.angle_alpha   90.00
_cell.angle_beta   90.00
_cell.angle_gamma   90.00
#
_symmetry.space_group_name_H-M   'P 1'
#
loop_
_entity.id
_entity.type
_entity.pdbx_description
1 polymer ?
#
loop_
_entity_poly.entity_id
_entity_poly.type
_entity_poly.pdbx_seq_one_letter_code
_entity_poly.pdbx_strand_id
1 'polypeptide(L)'
;MHISPGLGVAIMMNNYLHDMATGLLVGSGFALHAIMRIQASKNTPEATLFFLKTNRQMKKLFKFALWWVVLGGVPRTIFYTSFEWANAADKLQIPALAVKHVMMFTAVVWGIYAWRRMQAKVVKLRDSLPAEMQVELMRDEGR
;
A
#
# COMPACT_ATOMS: atom_id res chain seq x y z
N MET A 1 17.66 22.84 16.92
CA MET A 1 17.39 21.62 17.71
C MET A 1 18.62 20.73 17.59
N HIS A 2 19.30 20.39 18.70
CA HIS A 2 20.47 19.51 18.63
C HIS A 2 19.97 18.06 18.53
N ILE A 3 20.07 17.45 17.35
CA ILE A 3 19.60 16.07 17.12
C ILE A 3 20.76 15.13 17.42
N SER A 4 20.54 14.17 18.32
CA SER A 4 21.58 13.17 18.60
C SER A 4 21.80 12.27 17.37
N PRO A 5 23.02 11.74 17.17
CA PRO A 5 23.31 10.85 16.04
C PRO A 5 22.33 9.67 15.94
N GLY A 6 22.00 9.04 17.08
CA GLY A 6 21.05 7.93 17.13
C GLY A 6 19.63 8.32 16.71
N LEU A 7 19.15 9.49 17.14
CA LEU A 7 17.84 10.01 16.72
C LEU A 7 17.83 10.33 15.22
N GLY A 8 18.93 10.86 14.68
CA GLY A 8 19.07 11.11 13.25
C GLY A 8 18.99 9.84 12.41
N VAL A 9 19.65 8.75 12.83
CA VAL A 9 19.54 7.44 12.19
C VAL A 9 18.10 6.92 12.23
N ALA A 10 17.41 7.03 13.37
CA ALA A 10 16.03 6.57 13.49
C ALA A 10 15.08 7.34 12.56
N ILE A 11 15.24 8.65 12.42
CA ILE A 11 14.44 9.48 11.51
C ILE A 11 14.70 9.09 10.05
N MET A 12 15.97 8.94 9.66
CA MET A 12 16.32 8.51 8.30
C MET A 12 15.74 7.13 7.97
N MET A 13 15.84 6.18 8.90
CA MET A 13 15.25 4.85 8.77
C MET A 13 13.72 4.93 8.64
N ASN A 14 13.05 5.76 9.44
CA ASN A 14 11.62 5.99 9.31
C ASN A 14 11.24 6.54 7.93
N ASN A 15 11.98 7.54 7.42
CA ASN A 15 11.70 8.13 6.11
C ASN A 15 11.87 7.10 4.98
N TYR A 16 12.89 6.24 5.08
CA TYR A 16 13.09 5.14 4.15
C TYR A 16 11.97 4.10 4.21
N LEU A 17 11.57 3.67 5.42
CA LEU A 17 10.47 2.72 5.63
C LEU A 17 9.13 3.29 5.15
N HIS A 18 8.87 4.58 5.36
CA HIS A 18 7.70 5.28 4.84
C HIS A 18 7.62 5.24 3.31
N ASP A 19 8.74 5.51 2.64
CA ASP A 19 8.80 5.49 1.17
C ASP A 19 8.65 4.06 0.63
N MET A 20 9.27 3.08 1.27
CA MET A 20 9.07 1.66 0.95
C MET A 20 7.62 1.22 1.17
N ALA A 21 6.96 1.66 2.25
CA ALA A 21 5.56 1.35 2.51
C ALA A 21 4.64 1.91 1.41
N THR A 22 4.95 3.10 0.89
CA THR A 22 4.23 3.66 -0.27
C THR A 22 4.42 2.78 -1.51
N GLY A 23 5.64 2.34 -1.78
CA GLY A 23 5.94 1.41 -2.87
C GLY A 23 5.21 0.07 -2.71
N LEU A 24 5.17 -0.49 -1.50
CA LEU A 24 4.46 -1.72 -1.17
C LEU A 24 2.94 -1.57 -1.36
N LEU A 25 2.37 -0.44 -0.98
CA LEU A 25 0.95 -0.12 -1.19
C LEU A 25 0.60 -0.11 -2.69
N VAL A 26 1.43 0.56 -3.50
CA VAL A 26 1.22 0.64 -4.95
C VAL A 26 1.43 -0.72 -5.61
N GLY A 27 2.54 -1.39 -5.31
CA GLY A 27 2.90 -2.70 -5.86
C GLY A 27 1.87 -3.78 -5.53
N SER A 28 1.37 -3.80 -4.28
CA SER A 28 0.31 -4.73 -3.87
C SER A 28 -1.00 -4.49 -4.63
N GLY A 29 -1.37 -3.23 -4.87
CA GLY A 29 -2.52 -2.87 -5.71
C GLY A 29 -2.37 -3.36 -7.16
N PHE A 30 -1.21 -3.12 -7.78
CA PHE A 30 -0.93 -3.60 -9.15
C PHE A 30 -0.90 -5.12 -9.26
N ALA A 31 -0.24 -5.80 -8.32
CA ALA A 31 -0.19 -7.26 -8.30
C ALA A 31 -1.59 -7.85 -8.21
N LEU A 32 -2.42 -7.37 -7.29
CA LEU A 32 -3.79 -7.86 -7.15
C LEU A 32 -4.66 -7.52 -8.37
N HIS A 33 -4.45 -6.36 -8.99
CA HIS A 33 -5.12 -6.01 -10.24
C HIS A 33 -4.76 -6.97 -11.38
N ALA A 34 -3.48 -7.32 -11.53
CA ALA A 34 -3.02 -8.28 -12.53
C ALA A 34 -3.63 -9.67 -12.29
N ILE A 35 -3.64 -10.14 -11.04
CA ILE A 35 -4.26 -11.43 -10.68
C ILE A 35 -5.77 -11.42 -10.96
N MET A 36 -6.47 -10.32 -10.69
CA MET A 36 -7.89 -10.17 -11.03
C MET A 36 -8.13 -10.27 -12.54
N ARG A 37 -7.24 -9.72 -13.37
CA ARG A 37 -7.35 -9.84 -14.84
C ARG A 37 -7.16 -11.29 -15.31
N ILE A 38 -6.23 -12.02 -14.70
CA ILE A 38 -6.00 -13.45 -14.97
C ILE A 38 -7.19 -14.29 -14.51
N GLN A 39 -7.77 -13.98 -13.35
CA GLN A 39 -8.99 -14.64 -12.88
C GLN A 39 -10.14 -14.42 -13.87
N ALA A 40 -10.35 -13.18 -14.32
CA ALA A 40 -11.40 -12.83 -15.26
C ALA A 40 -11.24 -13.54 -16.62
N SER A 41 -10.01 -13.81 -17.08
CA SER A 41 -9.78 -14.53 -18.34
C SER A 41 -10.04 -16.03 -18.23
N LYS A 42 -9.85 -16.62 -17.04
CA LYS A 42 -10.15 -18.05 -16.81
C LYS A 42 -11.65 -18.28 -16.57
N ASN A 43 -12.30 -17.36 -15.85
CA ASN A 43 -13.72 -17.38 -15.54
C ASN A 43 -14.22 -18.72 -14.95
N THR A 44 -13.40 -19.38 -14.12
CA THR A 44 -13.78 -20.60 -13.40
C THR A 44 -14.01 -20.33 -11.91
N PRO A 45 -14.83 -21.14 -11.24
CA PRO A 45 -15.04 -21.03 -9.79
C PRO A 45 -13.73 -21.16 -8.98
N GLU A 46 -12.82 -22.04 -9.39
CA GLU A 46 -11.54 -22.29 -8.70
C GLU A 46 -10.60 -21.09 -8.83
N ALA A 47 -10.53 -20.46 -10.01
CA ALA A 47 -9.76 -19.24 -10.21
C ALA A 47 -10.31 -18.09 -9.35
N THR A 48 -11.63 -18.04 -9.18
CA THR A 48 -12.31 -17.06 -8.33
C THR A 48 -12.00 -17.30 -6.86
N LEU A 49 -12.10 -18.55 -6.39
CA LEU A 49 -11.74 -18.94 -5.02
C LEU A 49 -10.28 -18.61 -4.70
N PHE A 50 -9.35 -18.96 -5.60
CA PHE A 50 -7.94 -18.62 -5.47
C PHE A 50 -7.74 -17.10 -5.34
N PHE A 51 -8.33 -16.32 -6.25
CA PHE A 51 -8.26 -14.86 -6.20
C PHE A 51 -8.78 -14.29 -4.88
N LEU A 52 -9.89 -14.80 -4.34
CA LEU A 52 -10.44 -14.33 -3.07
C LEU A 52 -9.51 -14.65 -1.89
N LYS A 53 -8.93 -15.86 -1.86
CA LYS A 53 -7.92 -16.24 -0.85
C LYS A 53 -6.68 -15.34 -0.94
N THR A 54 -6.22 -15.01 -2.15
CA THR A 54 -5.13 -14.06 -2.37
C THR A 54 -5.51 -12.64 -1.93
N ASN A 55 -6.67 -12.13 -2.36
CA ASN A 55 -7.17 -10.80 -1.99
C ASN A 55 -7.19 -10.61 -0.47
N ARG A 56 -7.55 -11.65 0.29
CA ARG A 56 -7.54 -11.61 1.75
C ARG A 56 -6.15 -11.31 2.33
N GLN A 57 -5.11 -12.00 1.85
CA GLN A 57 -3.73 -11.75 2.30
C GLN A 57 -3.25 -10.37 1.85
N MET A 58 -3.54 -10.02 0.60
CA MET A 58 -3.21 -8.71 0.03
C MET A 58 -3.89 -7.56 0.81
N LYS A 59 -5.09 -7.77 1.35
CA LYS A 59 -5.79 -6.77 2.17
C LYS A 59 -5.07 -6.50 3.49
N LYS A 60 -4.48 -7.52 4.12
CA LYS A 60 -3.66 -7.34 5.33
C LYS A 60 -2.41 -6.52 4.99
N LEU A 61 -1.72 -6.88 3.91
CA LEU A 61 -0.53 -6.19 3.43
C LEU A 61 -0.81 -4.72 3.07
N PHE A 62 -1.90 -4.46 2.32
CA PHE A 62 -2.31 -3.12 1.94
C PHE A 62 -2.65 -2.27 3.17
N LYS A 63 -3.39 -2.82 4.14
CA LYS A 63 -3.71 -2.13 5.40
C LYS A 63 -2.47 -1.79 6.21
N PHE A 64 -1.55 -2.75 6.35
CA PHE A 64 -0.29 -2.54 7.04
C PHE A 64 0.53 -1.43 6.37
N ALA A 65 0.71 -1.50 5.05
CA ALA A 65 1.43 -0.49 4.28
C ALA A 65 0.78 0.89 4.43
N LEU A 66 -0.54 0.99 4.30
CA LEU A 66 -1.26 2.25 4.45
C LEU A 66 -1.12 2.83 5.87
N TRP A 67 -1.25 1.99 6.90
CA TRP A 67 -1.09 2.42 8.29
C TRP A 67 0.33 2.95 8.54
N TRP A 68 1.35 2.29 8.00
CA TRP A 68 2.73 2.76 8.10
C TRP A 68 2.99 4.04 7.31
N VAL A 69 2.40 4.22 6.12
CA VAL A 69 2.48 5.49 5.38
C VAL A 69 1.92 6.63 6.22
N VAL A 70 0.77 6.44 6.89
CA VAL A 70 0.17 7.48 7.71
C VAL A 70 1.02 7.77 8.96
N LEU A 71 1.40 6.74 9.72
CA LEU A 71 2.13 6.94 10.98
C LEU A 71 3.59 7.33 10.77
N GLY A 72 4.29 6.69 9.83
CA GLY A 72 5.66 7.02 9.45
C GLY A 72 5.75 8.41 8.80
N GLY A 73 4.64 8.94 8.28
CA GLY A 73 4.53 10.32 7.81
C GLY A 73 4.65 11.34 8.94
N VAL A 74 4.22 11.02 10.17
CA VAL A 74 4.20 11.98 11.29
C VAL A 74 5.62 12.45 11.68
N PRO A 75 6.59 11.55 11.99
CA PRO A 75 7.96 11.99 12.25
C PRO A 75 8.58 12.71 11.05
N ARG A 76 8.26 12.26 9.82
CA ARG A 76 8.77 12.86 8.59
C ARG A 76 8.33 14.31 8.44
N THR A 77 7.08 14.65 8.75
CA THR A 77 6.58 16.02 8.70
C THR A 77 7.19 16.89 9.79
N ILE A 78 7.35 16.36 11.02
CA ILE A 78 7.93 17.10 12.15
C ILE A 78 9.40 17.47 11.87
N PHE A 79 10.18 16.54 11.32
CA PHE A 79 11.62 16.73 11.08
C PHE A 79 11.97 17.11 9.63
N TYR A 80 10.96 17.47 8.82
CA TYR A 80 11.10 17.74 7.38
C TYR A 80 12.14 18.82 7.07
N THR A 81 12.07 19.94 7.80
CA THR A 81 12.95 21.09 7.58
C THR A 81 14.41 20.78 7.91
N SER A 82 14.64 19.96 8.93
CA SER A 82 15.99 19.63 9.41
C SER A 82 16.72 18.58 8.58
N PHE A 83 16.01 17.62 7.98
CA PHE A 83 16.65 16.51 7.24
C PHE A 83 16.46 16.57 5.73
N GLU A 84 15.28 16.99 5.26
CA GLU A 84 14.97 16.96 3.82
C GLU A 84 15.15 18.32 3.18
N TRP A 85 14.61 19.37 3.79
CA TRP A 85 14.71 20.72 3.23
C TRP A 85 16.14 21.26 3.30
N ALA A 86 16.82 21.15 4.45
CA ALA A 86 18.20 21.63 4.58
C ALA A 86 19.15 20.96 3.58
N ASN A 87 19.11 19.63 3.50
CA ASN A 87 19.93 18.85 2.56
C ASN A 87 19.58 19.14 1.09
N ALA A 88 18.30 19.35 0.76
CA ALA A 88 17.88 19.69 -0.60
C ALA A 88 18.19 21.14 -0.99
N ALA A 89 18.10 22.08 -0.05
CA ALA A 89 18.46 23.48 -0.26
C ALA A 89 19.95 23.62 -0.54
N ASP A 90 20.78 22.94 0.26
CA ASP A 90 22.24 22.90 0.06
C ASP A 90 22.64 22.33 -1.30
N LYS A 91 21.84 21.41 -1.85
CA LYS A 91 22.07 20.74 -3.14
C LYS A 91 21.30 21.33 -4.31
N LEU A 92 20.55 22.43 -4.11
CA LEU A 92 19.65 23.03 -5.13
C LEU A 92 18.61 22.04 -5.70
N GLN A 93 18.20 21.05 -4.92
CA GLN A 93 17.28 19.96 -5.31
C GLN A 93 15.85 20.15 -4.81
N ILE A 94 15.51 21.34 -4.30
CA ILE A 94 14.15 21.66 -3.80
C ILE A 94 13.06 21.32 -4.84
N PRO A 95 13.20 21.65 -6.15
CA PRO A 95 12.18 21.27 -7.14
C PRO A 95 11.98 19.75 -7.25
N ALA A 96 13.08 18.98 -7.22
CA ALA A 96 13.02 17.52 -7.29
C ALA A 96 12.34 16.92 -6.04
N LEU A 97 12.62 17.50 -4.87
CA LEU A 97 11.97 17.11 -3.61
C LEU A 97 10.46 17.40 -3.65
N ALA A 98 10.04 18.54 -4.21
CA ALA A 98 8.63 18.87 -4.37
C ALA A 98 7.91 17.89 -5.31
N VAL A 99 8.51 17.59 -6.47
CA VAL A 99 7.98 16.60 -7.42
C VAL A 99 7.82 15.24 -6.76
N LYS A 100 8.82 14.79 -5.98
CA LYS A 100 8.74 13.53 -5.22
C LYS A 100 7.50 13.51 -4.32
N HIS A 101 7.25 14.56 -3.54
CA HIS A 101 6.11 14.59 -2.63
C HIS A 101 4.76 14.57 -3.37
N VAL A 102 4.64 15.33 -4.46
CA VAL A 102 3.43 15.33 -5.30
C VAL A 102 3.19 13.94 -5.90
N MET A 103 4.23 13.30 -6.44
CA MET A 103 4.13 11.95 -6.99
C MET A 103 3.75 10.91 -5.92
N MET A 104 4.36 10.97 -4.74
CA MET A 104 4.07 10.03 -3.66
C MET A 104 2.65 10.22 -3.12
N PHE A 105 2.23 11.47 -2.93
CA PHE A 105 0.87 11.80 -2.50
C PHE A 105 -0.18 11.30 -3.51
N THR A 106 0.03 11.59 -4.81
CA THR A 106 -0.88 11.12 -5.86
C THR A 106 -0.93 9.59 -5.93
N ALA A 107 0.22 8.91 -5.79
CA ALA A 107 0.29 7.45 -5.75
C ALA A 107 -0.51 6.84 -4.58
N VAL A 108 -0.43 7.43 -3.39
CA VAL A 108 -1.20 6.97 -2.21
C VAL A 108 -2.70 7.22 -2.42
N VAL A 109 -3.10 8.43 -2.80
CA VAL A 109 -4.52 8.78 -3.01
C VAL A 109 -5.15 7.91 -4.09
N TRP A 110 -4.46 7.78 -5.23
CA TRP A 110 -4.90 6.92 -6.32
C TRP A 110 -4.93 5.45 -5.91
N GLY A 111 -3.90 4.97 -5.19
CA GLY A 111 -3.83 3.61 -4.67
C GLY A 111 -5.02 3.27 -3.76
N ILE A 112 -5.39 4.17 -2.85
CA ILE A 112 -6.58 4.02 -2.00
C ILE A 112 -7.85 3.99 -2.85
N TYR A 113 -8.00 4.92 -3.79
CA TYR A 113 -9.18 4.97 -4.66
C TYR A 113 -9.33 3.69 -5.50
N ALA A 114 -8.26 3.26 -6.17
CA ALA A 114 -8.22 2.04 -6.96
C ALA A 114 -8.50 0.79 -6.10
N TRP A 115 -7.94 0.74 -4.89
CA TRP A 115 -8.20 -0.34 -3.94
C TRP A 115 -9.67 -0.44 -3.57
N ARG A 116 -10.31 0.69 -3.21
CA ARG A 116 -11.75 0.72 -2.87
C ARG A 116 -12.61 0.24 -4.04
N ARG A 117 -12.32 0.72 -5.26
CA ARG A 117 -13.01 0.28 -6.48
C ARG A 117 -12.84 -1.22 -6.74
N MET A 118 -11.65 -1.75 -6.48
CA MET A 118 -11.38 -3.19 -6.62
C MET A 118 -12.12 -4.02 -5.58
N GLN A 119 -12.15 -3.59 -4.31
CA GLN A 119 -12.89 -4.32 -3.27
C GLN A 119 -14.40 -4.40 -3.57
N ALA A 120 -14.98 -3.37 -4.20
CA ALA A 120 -16.36 -3.45 -4.67
C ALA A 120 -16.58 -4.57 -5.71
N LYS A 121 -15.58 -4.87 -6.55
CA LYS A 121 -15.63 -6.00 -7.49
C LYS A 121 -15.44 -7.36 -6.78
N VAL A 122 -14.56 -7.41 -5.78
CA VAL A 122 -14.32 -8.60 -4.96
C VAL A 122 -15.61 -9.08 -4.31
N VAL A 123 -16.43 -8.16 -3.77
CA VAL A 123 -17.73 -8.52 -3.15
C VAL A 123 -18.63 -9.23 -4.16
N LYS A 124 -18.78 -8.69 -5.37
CA LYS A 124 -19.56 -9.33 -6.44
C LYS A 124 -19.03 -10.72 -6.82
N LEU A 125 -17.71 -10.88 -6.89
CA LEU A 125 -17.08 -12.17 -7.17
C LEU A 125 -17.34 -13.17 -6.05
N ARG A 126 -17.34 -12.73 -4.79
CA ARG A 126 -17.69 -13.58 -3.64
C ARG A 126 -19.12 -14.11 -3.75
N ASP A 127 -20.06 -13.25 -4.10
CA ASP A 127 -21.47 -13.61 -4.19
C ASP A 127 -21.76 -14.54 -5.39
N SER A 128 -20.90 -14.53 -6.43
CA SER A 128 -20.99 -15.44 -7.58
C SER A 128 -20.45 -16.85 -7.35
N LEU A 129 -19.80 -17.14 -6.22
CA LEU A 129 -19.26 -18.48 -5.95
C LEU A 129 -20.37 -19.50 -5.65
N PRO A 130 -20.23 -20.76 -6.09
CA PRO A 130 -21.09 -21.85 -5.65
C PRO A 130 -21.10 -22.00 -4.13
N ALA A 131 -22.24 -22.37 -3.55
CA ALA A 131 -22.43 -22.46 -2.10
C ALA A 131 -21.37 -23.33 -1.39
N GLU A 132 -20.99 -24.45 -2.01
CA GLU A 132 -19.95 -25.36 -1.50
C GLU A 132 -18.59 -24.66 -1.32
N MET A 133 -18.18 -23.86 -2.30
CA MET A 133 -16.92 -23.11 -2.25
C MET A 133 -16.99 -21.88 -1.33
N GLN A 134 -18.19 -21.31 -1.12
CA GLN A 134 -18.38 -20.25 -0.12
C GLN A 134 -18.11 -20.78 1.30
N VAL A 135 -18.58 -22.00 1.61
CA VAL A 135 -18.30 -22.66 2.89
C VAL A 135 -16.80 -22.90 3.06
N GLU A 136 -16.10 -23.32 2.00
CA GLU A 136 -14.64 -23.46 2.04
C GLU A 136 -13.94 -22.13 2.34
N LEU A 137 -14.34 -21.05 1.67
CA LEU A 137 -13.80 -19.72 1.92
C LEU A 137 -14.02 -19.27 3.37
N MET A 138 -15.22 -19.48 3.93
CA MET A 138 -15.55 -19.13 5.31
C MET A 138 -14.81 -20.00 6.34
N ARG A 139 -14.64 -21.29 6.06
CA ARG A 139 -13.84 -22.20 6.91
C ARG A 139 -12.40 -21.72 7.03
N ASP A 140 -11.82 -21.21 5.95
CA ASP A 140 -10.49 -20.61 5.97
C ASP A 140 -10.48 -19.26 6.72
N GLU A 141 -11.60 -18.54 6.82
CA GLU A 141 -11.72 -17.26 7.57
C GLU A 141 -11.76 -17.42 9.09
N GLY A 142 -12.18 -18.58 9.60
CA GLY A 142 -12.24 -18.89 11.04
C GLY A 142 -10.94 -19.42 11.66
N ARG A 143 -9.85 -19.50 10.88
CA ARG A 143 -8.50 -19.89 11.31
C ARG A 143 -7.57 -18.67 11.32
#